data_AF-A0A2N5JQN7-F1
#
_entry.id   AF-A0A2N5JQN7-F1
#
_cell.length_a   1.000
_cell.length_b   1.000
_cell.length_c   1.000
_cell.angle_alpha   90.00
_cell.angle_beta   90.00
_cell.angle_gamma   90.00
#
_symmetry.space_group_name_H-M   'P 1'
#
loop_
_entity.id
_entity.type
_entity.pdbx_description
1 polymer ?
#
loop_
_entity_poly.entity_id
_entity_poly.type
_entity_poly.pdbx_seq_one_letter_code
_entity_poly.pdbx_strand_id
1 'polypeptide(L)'
;MVNRRTRSAAVGFFQDFKDFMVRGNVIDIAVAVIIAGAFAKIVDSFIFDVITPGLLQPALKAAQVEEIAKLSFSGILYGKFLATVINFIVIAFVIFVFSKFIEKFRRKREQEVSAPDPQARLISALERLAEQMETRAED
;
A
#
# COMPACT_ATOMS: atom_id res chain seq x y z
N MET A 1 37.79 -12.59 -46.51
CA MET A 1 36.59 -11.85 -46.05
C MET A 1 36.10 -12.46 -44.74
N VAL A 2 36.46 -11.91 -43.58
CA VAL A 2 35.87 -12.32 -42.29
C VAL A 2 35.67 -11.05 -41.48
N ASN A 3 34.43 -10.55 -41.46
CA ASN A 3 34.04 -9.42 -40.61
C ASN A 3 32.96 -9.90 -39.63
N ARG A 4 33.40 -10.55 -38.53
CA ARG A 4 32.51 -10.89 -37.41
C ARG A 4 32.34 -9.65 -36.55
N ARG A 5 31.30 -8.86 -36.84
CA ARG A 5 30.78 -7.86 -35.91
C ARG A 5 30.03 -8.59 -34.78
N THR A 6 30.74 -9.03 -33.76
CA THR A 6 30.13 -9.36 -32.46
C THR A 6 29.74 -8.06 -31.77
N ARG A 7 28.60 -7.47 -32.15
CA ARG A 7 27.98 -6.40 -31.35
C ARG A 7 27.42 -7.04 -30.08
N SER A 8 27.88 -6.50 -28.95
CA SER A 8 27.57 -6.89 -27.58
C SER A 8 26.07 -7.14 -27.33
N ALA A 9 25.69 -8.39 -27.10
CA ALA A 9 24.33 -8.76 -26.67
C ALA A 9 24.06 -8.36 -25.20
N ALA A 10 25.10 -8.30 -24.36
CA ALA A 10 24.98 -7.96 -22.94
C ALA A 10 24.72 -6.46 -22.69
N VAL A 11 25.21 -5.58 -23.58
CA VAL A 11 24.90 -4.13 -23.52
C VAL A 11 23.45 -3.87 -23.91
N GLY A 12 22.86 -4.68 -24.81
CA GLY A 12 21.45 -4.57 -25.18
C GLY A 12 20.51 -4.84 -24.01
N PHE A 13 20.66 -5.98 -23.32
CA PHE A 13 19.75 -6.37 -22.23
C PHE A 13 19.72 -5.38 -21.06
N PHE A 14 20.87 -4.86 -20.63
CA PHE A 14 20.93 -3.86 -19.55
C PHE A 14 20.31 -2.52 -19.97
N GLN A 15 20.46 -2.13 -21.24
CA GLN A 15 19.82 -0.94 -21.80
C GLN A 15 18.30 -1.13 -21.88
N ASP A 16 17.84 -2.28 -22.40
CA ASP A 16 16.43 -2.65 -22.51
C ASP A 16 15.76 -2.76 -21.12
N PHE A 17 16.48 -3.28 -20.14
CA PHE A 17 16.03 -3.36 -18.75
C PHE A 17 15.93 -1.98 -18.10
N LYS A 18 16.93 -1.12 -18.31
CA LYS A 18 16.88 0.27 -17.86
C LYS A 18 15.67 0.97 -18.48
N ASP A 19 15.52 0.91 -19.80
CA ASP A 19 14.41 1.51 -20.53
C ASP A 19 13.05 0.95 -20.08
N PHE A 20 12.99 -0.33 -19.70
CA PHE A 20 11.80 -0.91 -19.08
C PHE A 20 11.49 -0.31 -17.70
N MET A 21 12.48 -0.18 -16.82
CA MET A 21 12.28 0.40 -15.49
C MET A 21 11.93 1.89 -15.55
N VAL A 22 12.55 2.67 -16.45
CA VAL A 22 12.25 4.12 -16.55
C VAL A 22 10.91 4.40 -17.23
N ARG A 23 10.15 3.38 -17.67
CA ARG A 23 8.75 3.58 -18.07
C ARG A 23 7.98 4.15 -16.89
N GLY A 24 7.36 5.29 -17.12
CA GLY A 24 7.01 6.32 -16.11
C GLY A 24 6.05 5.96 -14.99
N ASN A 25 5.73 4.67 -14.76
CA ASN A 25 4.91 4.24 -13.63
C ASN A 25 5.45 2.97 -12.93
N VAL A 26 6.46 2.29 -13.49
CA VAL A 26 6.94 1.00 -12.94
C VAL A 26 7.68 1.19 -11.62
N ILE A 27 8.49 2.25 -11.53
CA ILE A 27 9.27 2.57 -10.32
C ILE A 27 8.33 2.94 -9.16
N ASP A 28 7.34 3.79 -9.40
CA ASP A 28 6.41 4.24 -8.36
C ASP A 28 5.55 3.09 -7.84
N ILE A 29 5.07 2.21 -8.73
CA ILE A 29 4.37 0.99 -8.34
C ILE A 29 5.28 0.07 -7.52
N ALA A 30 6.53 -0.13 -7.96
CA ALA A 30 7.47 -1.00 -7.25
C ALA A 30 7.76 -0.50 -5.83
N VAL A 31 7.98 0.81 -5.68
CA VAL A 31 8.18 1.45 -4.37
C VAL A 31 6.93 1.28 -3.49
N ALA A 32 5.74 1.51 -4.04
CA ALA A 32 4.48 1.34 -3.30
C ALA A 32 4.30 -0.09 -2.78
N VAL A 33 4.58 -1.10 -3.60
CA VAL A 33 4.48 -2.52 -3.21
C VAL A 33 5.49 -2.89 -2.12
N ILE A 34 6.73 -2.42 -2.24
CA ILE A 34 7.78 -2.67 -1.23
C ILE A 34 7.41 -2.04 0.12
N ILE A 35 6.95 -0.78 0.11
CA ILE A 35 6.52 -0.08 1.32
C ILE A 35 5.31 -0.79 1.95
N ALA A 36 4.33 -1.20 1.15
CA ALA A 36 3.16 -1.93 1.64
C ALA A 36 3.56 -3.24 2.33
N GLY A 37 4.46 -4.01 1.71
CA GLY A 37 4.97 -5.26 2.29
C GLY A 37 5.79 -5.05 3.57
N ALA A 38 6.61 -4.01 3.64
CA ALA A 38 7.37 -3.66 4.84
C ALA A 38 6.46 -3.16 5.98
N PHE A 39 5.47 -2.33 5.66
CA PHE A 39 4.51 -1.81 6.63
C PHE A 39 3.66 -2.91 7.25
N ALA A 40 3.20 -3.88 6.45
CA ALA A 40 2.47 -5.05 6.95
C ALA A 40 3.25 -5.78 8.05
N LYS A 41 4.57 -5.98 7.87
CA LYS A 41 5.43 -6.61 8.89
C LYS A 41 5.54 -5.81 10.19
N ILE A 42 5.51 -4.47 10.10
CA ILE A 42 5.53 -3.61 11.30
C ILE A 42 4.22 -3.79 12.09
N VAL A 43 3.09 -3.84 11.38
CA VAL A 43 1.78 -4.08 12.00
C VAL A 43 1.73 -5.48 12.62
N ASP A 44 2.21 -6.50 11.91
CA ASP A 44 2.29 -7.87 12.43
C ASP A 44 3.15 -7.95 13.69
N SER A 45 4.36 -7.35 13.69
CA SER A 45 5.24 -7.32 14.87
C SER A 45 4.59 -6.58 16.06
N PHE A 46 3.93 -5.44 15.83
CA PHE A 46 3.20 -4.78 16.90
C PHE A 46 2.13 -5.68 17.54
N ILE A 47 1.48 -6.53 16.74
CA ILE A 47 0.42 -7.40 17.24
C ILE A 47 0.98 -8.64 17.92
N PHE A 48 1.95 -9.32 17.31
CA PHE A 48 2.56 -10.52 17.87
C PHE A 48 3.45 -10.22 19.08
N ASP A 49 4.19 -9.11 19.04
CA ASP A 49 5.22 -8.81 20.04
C ASP A 49 4.74 -7.87 21.15
N VAL A 50 3.67 -7.09 20.92
CA VAL A 50 3.14 -6.14 21.94
C VAL A 50 1.73 -6.54 22.39
N ILE A 51 0.77 -6.65 21.46
CA ILE A 51 -0.64 -6.88 21.83
C ILE A 51 -0.87 -8.31 22.32
N THR A 52 -0.28 -9.31 21.67
CA THR A 52 -0.49 -10.72 22.01
C THR A 52 0.05 -11.06 23.40
N PRO A 53 1.30 -10.76 23.76
CA PRO A 53 1.79 -10.98 25.12
C PRO A 53 1.18 -10.01 26.14
N GLY A 54 0.90 -8.76 25.75
CA GLY A 54 0.43 -7.74 26.68
C GLY A 54 -1.06 -7.82 27.05
N LEU A 55 -1.91 -8.25 26.12
CA LEU A 55 -3.37 -8.24 26.29
C LEU A 55 -3.97 -9.64 26.17
N LEU A 56 -3.57 -10.43 25.17
CA LEU A 56 -4.13 -11.77 24.97
C LEU A 56 -3.63 -12.75 26.02
N GLN A 57 -2.31 -12.92 26.22
CA GLN A 57 -1.77 -13.90 27.18
C GLN A 57 -2.32 -13.74 28.62
N PRO A 58 -2.42 -12.53 29.20
CA PRO A 58 -3.05 -12.38 30.51
C PRO A 58 -4.56 -12.66 30.50
N ALA A 59 -5.28 -12.33 29.41
CA ALA A 59 -6.70 -12.67 29.26
C ALA A 59 -6.92 -14.19 29.12
N LEU A 60 -6.02 -14.90 28.42
CA LEU A 60 -6.04 -16.37 28.30
C LEU A 60 -5.77 -17.06 29.65
N LYS A 61 -4.79 -16.56 30.41
CA LYS A 61 -4.50 -17.04 31.77
C LYS A 61 -5.67 -16.81 32.71
N ALA A 62 -6.35 -15.66 32.62
CA ALA A 62 -7.54 -15.37 33.42
C ALA A 62 -8.74 -16.26 33.08
N ALA A 63 -8.80 -16.80 31.85
CA ALA A 63 -9.83 -17.72 31.39
C ALA A 63 -9.56 -19.21 31.70
N GLN A 64 -8.47 -19.55 32.43
CA GLN A 64 -7.98 -20.94 32.62
C GLN A 64 -7.70 -21.71 31.31
N VAL A 65 -7.55 -20.98 30.20
CA VAL A 65 -7.17 -21.55 28.90
C VAL A 65 -5.69 -21.28 28.72
N GLU A 66 -4.85 -22.15 29.27
CA GLU A 66 -3.38 -21.98 29.23
C GLU A 66 -2.84 -21.93 27.79
N GLU A 67 -3.54 -22.54 26.84
CA GLU A 67 -3.28 -22.42 25.41
C GLU A 67 -4.59 -22.51 24.62
N ILE A 68 -5.00 -21.42 23.95
CA ILE A 68 -6.06 -21.48 22.94
C ILE A 68 -5.71 -22.56 21.91
N ALA A 69 -4.42 -22.70 21.56
CA ALA A 69 -3.88 -23.71 20.64
C ALA A 69 -4.15 -25.17 21.03
N LYS A 70 -4.37 -25.49 22.32
CA LYS A 70 -4.67 -26.83 22.81
C LYS A 70 -6.16 -27.12 22.99
N LEU A 71 -7.05 -26.15 22.73
CA LEU A 71 -8.48 -26.45 22.62
C LEU A 71 -8.71 -27.33 21.39
N SER A 72 -8.77 -28.64 21.66
CA SER A 72 -9.26 -29.63 20.73
C SER A 72 -10.66 -30.06 21.15
N PHE A 73 -11.65 -29.83 20.30
CA PHE A 73 -12.93 -30.51 20.40
C PHE A 73 -12.90 -31.66 19.40
N SER A 74 -12.99 -32.90 19.89
CA SER A 74 -13.01 -34.10 19.04
C SER A 74 -11.80 -34.25 18.10
N GLY A 75 -10.58 -33.94 18.57
CA GLY A 75 -9.34 -34.10 17.80
C GLY A 75 -9.03 -32.99 16.79
N ILE A 76 -9.88 -31.97 16.66
CA ILE A 76 -9.66 -30.83 15.76
C ILE A 76 -9.14 -29.64 16.57
N LEU A 77 -7.91 -29.19 16.26
CA LEU A 77 -7.26 -28.03 16.89
C LEU A 77 -7.85 -26.71 16.36
N TYR A 78 -9.04 -26.33 16.84
CA TYR A 78 -9.67 -25.04 16.50
C TYR A 78 -8.96 -23.83 17.11
N GLY A 79 -8.11 -24.07 18.10
CA GLY A 79 -7.30 -23.06 18.75
C GLY A 79 -6.50 -22.18 17.81
N LYS A 80 -5.79 -22.80 16.87
CA LYS A 80 -4.94 -22.08 15.92
C LYS A 80 -5.76 -21.19 14.98
N PHE A 81 -6.89 -21.70 14.51
CA PHE A 81 -7.81 -20.94 13.67
C PHE A 81 -8.41 -19.74 14.42
N LEU A 82 -8.88 -19.95 15.66
CA LEU A 82 -9.46 -18.89 16.47
C LEU A 82 -8.42 -17.79 16.78
N ALA A 83 -7.17 -18.17 17.06
CA ALA A 83 -6.06 -17.23 17.21
C ALA A 83 -5.83 -16.40 15.93
N THR A 84 -5.89 -17.02 14.75
CA THR A 84 -5.79 -16.30 13.46
C THR A 84 -6.96 -15.34 13.24
N VAL A 85 -8.19 -15.71 13.61
CA VAL A 85 -9.36 -14.82 13.51
C VAL A 85 -9.21 -13.62 14.45
N ILE A 86 -8.82 -13.85 15.70
CA ILE A 86 -8.58 -12.76 16.66
C ILE A 86 -7.47 -11.83 16.14
N ASN A 87 -6.37 -12.38 15.61
CA ASN A 87 -5.30 -11.61 14.99
C ASN A 87 -5.82 -10.73 13.85
N PHE A 88 -6.63 -11.27 12.95
CA PHE A 88 -7.23 -10.52 11.84
C PHE A 88 -8.08 -9.34 12.33
N ILE A 89 -8.90 -9.54 13.37
CA ILE A 89 -9.73 -8.47 13.97
C ILE A 89 -8.84 -7.37 14.56
N VAL A 90 -7.76 -7.74 15.25
CA VAL A 90 -6.81 -6.77 15.84
C VAL A 90 -6.08 -5.99 14.74
N ILE A 91 -5.59 -6.65 13.67
CA ILE A 91 -4.99 -5.99 12.50
C ILE A 91 -5.96 -4.96 11.92
N ALA A 92 -7.20 -5.36 11.66
CA ALA A 92 -8.23 -4.47 11.12
C ALA A 92 -8.49 -3.27 12.05
N PHE A 93 -8.52 -3.49 13.36
CA PHE A 93 -8.70 -2.43 14.35
C PHE A 93 -7.53 -1.44 14.38
N VAL A 94 -6.29 -1.94 14.35
CA VAL A 94 -5.08 -1.09 14.32
C VAL A 94 -5.06 -0.26 13.03
N ILE A 95 -5.27 -0.88 11.87
CA ILE A 95 -5.36 -0.17 10.58
C ILE A 95 -6.47 0.88 10.61
N PHE A 96 -7.63 0.58 11.20
CA PHE A 96 -8.72 1.53 11.35
C PHE A 96 -8.32 2.76 12.19
N VAL A 97 -7.66 2.55 13.33
CA VAL A 97 -7.17 3.65 14.18
C VAL A 97 -6.14 4.50 13.44
N PHE A 98 -5.17 3.87 12.76
CA PHE A 98 -4.17 4.58 11.94
C PHE A 98 -4.81 5.34 10.78
N SER A 99 -5.78 4.75 10.07
CA SER A 99 -6.51 5.39 8.99
C SER A 99 -7.28 6.61 9.50
N LYS A 100 -7.93 6.52 10.66
CA LYS A 100 -8.61 7.65 11.31
C LYS A 100 -7.63 8.75 11.73
N PHE A 101 -6.45 8.38 12.20
CA PHE A 101 -5.39 9.32 12.55
C PHE A 101 -4.91 10.06 11.30
N ILE A 102 -4.56 9.33 10.24
CA ILE A 102 -4.12 9.91 8.96
C ILE A 102 -5.23 10.79 8.38
N GLU A 103 -6.49 10.37 8.39
CA GLU A 103 -7.62 11.17 7.90
C GLU A 103 -7.78 12.48 8.71
N LYS A 104 -7.57 12.44 10.03
CA LYS A 104 -7.57 13.62 10.91
C LYS A 104 -6.41 14.58 10.59
N PHE A 105 -5.23 14.07 10.25
CA PHE A 105 -4.08 14.89 9.84
C PHE A 105 -4.16 15.36 8.38
N ARG A 106 -4.74 14.57 7.48
CA ARG A 106 -4.90 14.88 6.06
C ARG A 106 -5.97 15.93 5.84
N ARG A 107 -7.06 15.95 6.62
CA ARG A 107 -8.02 17.08 6.64
C ARG A 107 -7.37 18.43 6.92
N LYS A 108 -6.19 18.45 7.54
CA LYS A 108 -5.40 19.67 7.79
C LYS A 108 -4.46 20.05 6.62
N ARG A 109 -4.17 19.12 5.69
CA ARG A 109 -3.35 19.33 4.47
C ARG A 109 -4.13 19.29 3.16
N GLU A 110 -5.38 18.80 3.15
CA GLU A 110 -6.25 18.76 1.97
C GLU A 110 -6.63 20.17 1.45
N GLN A 111 -6.43 21.20 2.26
CA GLN A 111 -6.55 22.60 1.82
C GLN A 111 -5.37 23.07 0.94
N GLU A 112 -4.26 22.32 0.84
CA GLU A 112 -3.12 22.66 -0.02
C GLU A 112 -2.96 21.71 -1.23
N VAL A 113 -3.47 20.47 -1.16
CA VAL A 113 -3.28 19.45 -2.23
C VAL A 113 -4.44 19.40 -3.25
N SER A 114 -5.52 20.16 -3.03
CA SER A 114 -6.60 20.32 -4.02
C SER A 114 -6.27 21.33 -5.14
N ALA A 115 -5.00 21.74 -5.28
CA ALA A 115 -4.54 22.34 -6.51
C ALA A 115 -4.77 21.30 -7.63
N PRO A 116 -5.64 21.58 -8.64
CA PRO A 116 -5.88 20.65 -9.72
C PRO A 116 -4.53 20.26 -10.33
N ASP A 117 -4.37 18.96 -10.64
CA ASP A 117 -3.25 18.42 -11.42
C ASP A 117 -2.90 19.44 -12.52
N PRO A 118 -1.61 19.77 -12.75
CA PRO A 118 -1.20 20.58 -13.90
C PRO A 118 -1.96 20.24 -15.19
N GLN A 119 -2.31 18.96 -15.40
CA GLN A 119 -3.18 18.52 -16.50
C GLN A 119 -4.61 19.05 -16.42
N ALA A 120 -5.26 19.03 -15.25
CA ALA A 120 -6.58 19.62 -15.04
C ALA A 120 -6.58 21.16 -15.21
N ARG A 121 -5.47 21.82 -14.87
CA ARG A 121 -5.28 23.26 -15.15
C ARG A 121 -5.14 23.53 -16.66
N LEU A 122 -4.45 22.65 -17.38
CA LEU A 122 -4.32 22.73 -18.84
C LEU A 122 -5.66 22.52 -19.53
N ILE A 123 -6.43 21.52 -19.12
CA ILE A 123 -7.77 21.23 -19.68
C ILE A 123 -8.71 22.41 -19.43
N SER A 124 -8.78 22.92 -18.20
CA SER A 124 -9.63 24.08 -17.90
C SER A 124 -9.17 25.37 -18.61
N ALA A 125 -7.87 25.53 -18.87
CA ALA A 125 -7.37 26.64 -19.68
C ALA A 125 -7.75 26.51 -21.16
N LEU A 126 -7.71 25.29 -21.72
CA LEU A 126 -8.17 25.02 -23.09
C LEU A 126 -9.68 25.23 -23.25
N GLU A 127 -10.47 24.81 -22.26
CA GLU A 127 -11.93 25.00 -22.25
C GLU A 127 -12.30 26.50 -22.22
N ARG A 128 -11.62 27.29 -21.39
CA ARG A 128 -11.77 28.76 -21.36
C ARG A 128 -11.35 29.44 -22.66
N LEU A 129 -10.27 28.96 -23.29
CA LEU A 129 -9.83 29.48 -24.59
C LEU A 129 -10.82 29.13 -25.70
N ALA A 130 -11.39 27.94 -25.68
CA ALA A 130 -12.42 27.52 -26.63
C ALA A 130 -13.68 28.40 -26.50
N GLU A 131 -14.14 28.62 -25.27
CA GLU A 131 -15.29 29.50 -24.98
C GLU A 131 -15.03 30.95 -25.46
N GLN A 132 -13.84 31.50 -25.21
CA GLN A 132 -13.46 32.83 -25.71
C GLN A 132 -13.39 32.95 -27.24
N MET A 133 -13.05 31.87 -27.94
CA MET A 133 -13.04 31.88 -29.40
C MET A 133 -14.46 31.77 -29.97
N GLU A 134 -15.35 31.04 -29.31
CA GLU A 134 -16.76 30.93 -29.69
C GLU A 134 -17.49 32.26 -29.53
N THR A 135 -17.29 32.95 -28.39
CA THR A 135 -17.84 34.31 -28.18
C THR A 135 -17.29 35.34 -29.17
N ARG A 136 -16.02 35.23 -29.59
CA ARG A 136 -15.41 36.12 -30.59
C ARG A 136 -15.81 35.81 -32.04
N ALA A 137 -16.36 34.63 -32.30
CA ALA A 137 -16.81 34.23 -33.62
C ALA A 137 -18.27 34.61 -33.89
N GLU A 138 -19.04 34.89 -32.82
CA GLU A 138 -20.43 35.36 -32.89
C GLU A 138 -20.57 36.89 -33.02
N ASP A 139 -19.51 37.66 -32.75
CA ASP A 139 -19.38 39.11 -32.99
C ASP A 139 -18.81 39.43 -34.38
#